data_AF-A0A2G2KFJ9-F1
#
_entry.id   AF-A0A2G2KFJ9-F1
#
_cell.length_a   1.000
_cell.length_b   1.000
_cell.length_c   1.000
_cell.angle_alpha   90.00
_cell.angle_beta   90.00
_cell.angle_gamma   90.00
#
_symmetry.space_group_name_H-M   'P 1'
#
loop_
_entity.id
_entity.type
_entity.pdbx_description
1 polymer ?
#
loop_
_entity_poly.entity_id
_entity_poly.type
_entity_poly.pdbx_seq_one_letter_code
_entity_poly.pdbx_strand_id
1 'polypeptide(L)'
;MIHGIGRQRPDYAARMMRNIERQLVVQGYEPDAIAWQPVYWDDILAPAEKAYLKRSLDTASLRAHRLRELVVTVLGDATGYRQLSAGRASSDELRVYRVVHKRIQQNIASLYHDQLGSHPVPMVVLAHSFGGHILSNYVWDSQRWPRQELSAFERMNWLTGIITFGCNIPLFTFACPKIVPISFPPPRLAKRLKSKARWLNYYDPDDVLAWPLKSVNAAYARVVSDDRLINVGGAMISRTPFSHLRYWSDLGFAREVAAFLVTLL
;
A
#
# COMPACT_ATOMS: atom_id res chain seq x y z
N MET A 1 -3.42 -5.19 -4.32
CA MET A 1 -3.41 -4.85 -2.87
C MET A 1 -1.97 -4.95 -2.39
N ILE A 2 -1.48 -4.01 -1.60
CA ILE A 2 -0.09 -3.95 -1.13
C ILE A 2 -0.11 -3.83 0.39
N HIS A 3 0.57 -4.74 1.09
CA HIS A 3 0.69 -4.67 2.54
C HIS A 3 1.76 -3.67 2.99
N GLY A 4 1.63 -3.25 4.24
CA GLY A 4 2.62 -2.43 4.94
C GLY A 4 3.65 -3.27 5.66
N ILE A 5 4.39 -2.63 6.55
CA ILE A 5 5.46 -3.25 7.34
C ILE A 5 4.90 -4.28 8.32
N GLY A 6 5.72 -5.26 8.66
CA GLY A 6 5.43 -6.29 9.65
C GLY A 6 5.40 -7.66 8.99
N ARG A 7 5.63 -8.71 9.78
CA ARG A 7 5.53 -10.09 9.29
C ARG A 7 4.12 -10.37 8.78
N GLN A 8 3.97 -10.34 7.47
CA GLN A 8 2.72 -10.68 6.82
C GLN A 8 2.76 -12.15 6.41
N ARG A 9 1.58 -12.77 6.33
CA ARG A 9 1.47 -14.06 5.66
C ARG A 9 1.22 -13.83 4.18
N PRO A 10 1.61 -14.75 3.28
CA PRO A 10 1.33 -14.63 1.85
C PRO A 10 -0.17 -14.43 1.53
N ASP A 11 -1.07 -14.91 2.40
CA ASP A 11 -2.52 -14.82 2.29
C ASP A 11 -3.13 -13.60 3.02
N TYR A 12 -2.34 -12.59 3.41
CA TYR A 12 -2.78 -11.44 4.22
C TYR A 12 -4.07 -10.76 3.73
N ALA A 13 -4.25 -10.68 2.41
CA ALA A 13 -5.37 -9.99 1.79
C ALA A 13 -6.63 -10.84 1.66
N ALA A 14 -6.55 -12.17 1.84
CA ALA A 14 -7.62 -13.10 1.50
C ALA A 14 -8.93 -12.80 2.25
N ARG A 15 -8.83 -12.35 3.52
CA ARG A 15 -10.02 -11.98 4.30
C ARG A 15 -10.69 -10.70 3.78
N MET A 16 -9.89 -9.69 3.43
CA MET A 16 -10.41 -8.43 2.88
C MET A 16 -11.11 -8.68 1.54
N MET A 17 -10.50 -9.45 0.64
CA MET A 17 -11.09 -9.83 -0.65
C MET A 17 -12.46 -10.48 -0.46
N ARG A 18 -12.55 -11.53 0.37
CA ARG A 18 -13.82 -12.20 0.68
C ARG A 18 -14.87 -11.25 1.25
N ASN A 19 -14.45 -10.32 2.11
CA ASN A 19 -15.38 -9.35 2.70
C ASN A 19 -15.92 -8.38 1.63
N ILE A 20 -15.06 -7.88 0.75
CA ILE A 20 -15.45 -7.00 -0.37
C ILE A 20 -16.38 -7.76 -1.33
N GLU A 21 -16.01 -8.96 -1.75
CA GLU A 21 -16.84 -9.82 -2.63
C GLU A 21 -18.24 -10.04 -2.06
N ARG A 22 -18.35 -10.31 -0.76
CA ARG A 22 -19.66 -10.41 -0.10
C ARG A 22 -20.48 -9.12 -0.22
N GLN A 23 -19.85 -7.95 -0.11
CA GLN A 23 -20.55 -6.67 -0.28
C GLN A 23 -20.91 -6.38 -1.74
N LEU A 24 -20.14 -6.90 -2.71
CA LEU A 24 -20.47 -6.80 -4.13
C LEU A 24 -21.68 -7.67 -4.48
N VAL A 25 -21.71 -8.91 -3.99
CA VAL A 25 -22.84 -9.84 -4.17
C VAL A 25 -24.13 -9.26 -3.59
N VAL A 26 -24.06 -8.66 -2.39
CA VAL A 26 -25.22 -7.97 -1.77
C VAL A 26 -25.75 -6.84 -2.65
N GLN A 27 -24.90 -6.22 -3.46
CA GLN A 27 -25.27 -5.15 -4.40
C GLN A 27 -25.62 -5.65 -5.82
N GLY A 28 -25.69 -6.98 -6.02
CA GLY A 28 -26.08 -7.59 -7.30
C GLY A 28 -24.95 -7.71 -8.33
N TYR A 29 -23.68 -7.61 -7.89
CA TYR A 29 -22.52 -7.81 -8.76
C TYR A 29 -21.94 -9.22 -8.58
N GLU A 30 -21.48 -9.81 -9.69
CA GLU A 30 -20.79 -11.10 -9.66
C GLU A 30 -19.41 -10.98 -9.01
N PRO A 31 -18.98 -11.97 -8.19
CA PRO A 31 -17.66 -11.95 -7.55
C PRO A 31 -16.47 -11.88 -8.51
N ASP A 32 -16.63 -12.41 -9.73
CA ASP A 32 -15.58 -12.45 -10.77
C ASP A 32 -15.46 -11.15 -11.58
N ALA A 33 -16.31 -10.15 -11.29
CA ALA A 33 -16.21 -8.81 -11.88
C ALA A 33 -14.89 -8.09 -11.52
N ILE A 34 -14.12 -8.62 -10.56
CA ILE A 34 -12.87 -8.05 -10.08
C ILE A 34 -11.74 -9.08 -10.14
N ALA A 35 -10.66 -8.73 -10.84
CA ALA A 35 -9.40 -9.46 -10.80
C ALA A 35 -8.54 -8.99 -9.62
N TRP A 36 -8.20 -9.91 -8.70
CA TRP A 36 -7.44 -9.60 -7.50
C TRP A 36 -5.95 -9.93 -7.66
N GLN A 37 -5.09 -8.99 -7.25
CA GLN A 37 -3.64 -9.21 -7.16
C GLN A 37 -3.09 -8.72 -5.81
N PRO A 38 -2.91 -9.61 -4.81
CA PRO A 38 -2.17 -9.29 -3.60
C PRO A 38 -0.66 -9.30 -3.87
N VAL A 39 0.03 -8.23 -3.52
CA VAL A 39 1.48 -8.11 -3.66
C VAL A 39 2.11 -8.36 -2.31
N TYR A 40 2.79 -9.50 -2.18
CA TYR A 40 3.57 -9.87 -1.01
C TYR A 40 5.04 -9.53 -1.24
N TRP A 41 5.67 -8.83 -0.30
CA TRP A 41 7.05 -8.36 -0.41
C TRP A 41 7.89 -8.52 0.88
N ASP A 42 7.28 -8.93 1.99
CA ASP A 42 7.94 -9.12 3.30
C ASP A 42 9.11 -10.12 3.25
N ASP A 43 9.06 -11.10 2.33
CA ASP A 43 10.14 -12.09 2.13
C ASP A 43 11.50 -11.49 1.74
N ILE A 44 11.52 -10.23 1.29
CA ILE A 44 12.75 -9.55 0.87
C ILE A 44 13.62 -9.18 2.07
N LEU A 45 13.03 -8.71 3.17
CA LEU A 45 13.76 -8.24 4.36
C LEU A 45 13.64 -9.20 5.57
N ALA A 46 12.56 -9.98 5.64
CA ALA A 46 12.30 -10.91 6.75
C ALA A 46 13.47 -11.84 7.12
N PRO A 47 14.29 -12.39 6.19
CA PRO A 47 15.43 -13.24 6.56
C PRO A 47 16.49 -12.51 7.39
N ALA A 48 16.82 -11.27 7.01
CA ALA A 48 17.83 -10.46 7.69
C ALA A 48 17.34 -10.05 9.09
N GLU A 49 16.08 -9.64 9.19
CA GLU A 49 15.45 -9.29 10.47
C GLU A 49 15.36 -10.48 11.42
N LYS A 50 14.95 -11.64 10.92
CA LYS A 50 14.86 -12.88 11.72
C LYS A 50 16.24 -13.29 12.24
N ALA A 51 17.29 -13.16 11.41
CA ALA A 51 18.64 -13.47 11.82
C ALA A 51 19.14 -12.52 12.93
N TYR A 52 18.84 -11.21 12.83
CA TYR A 52 19.16 -10.25 13.88
C TYR A 52 18.40 -10.55 15.18
N LEU A 53 17.06 -10.69 15.11
CA LEU A 53 16.22 -10.99 16.27
C LEU A 53 16.69 -12.26 16.98
N LYS A 54 16.99 -13.33 16.24
CA LYS A 54 17.52 -14.57 16.82
C LYS A 54 18.81 -14.30 17.59
N ARG A 55 19.80 -13.64 16.98
CA ARG A 55 21.07 -13.30 17.65
C ARG A 55 20.86 -12.43 18.90
N SER A 56 19.99 -11.44 18.84
CA SER A 56 19.73 -10.55 19.97
C SER A 56 19.05 -11.26 21.15
N LEU A 57 18.13 -12.18 20.87
CA LEU A 57 17.44 -12.98 21.89
C LEU A 57 18.34 -14.07 22.49
N ASP A 58 19.27 -14.61 21.70
CA ASP A 58 20.25 -15.60 22.15
C ASP A 58 21.32 -14.94 23.08
N THR A 59 21.66 -13.67 22.85
CA THR A 59 22.72 -12.95 23.59
C THR A 59 22.22 -12.24 24.85
N ALA A 60 20.94 -11.85 24.93
CA ALA A 60 20.40 -11.08 26.05
C ALA A 60 18.99 -11.51 26.45
N SER A 61 18.70 -11.50 27.76
CA SER A 61 17.35 -11.73 28.28
C SER A 61 16.47 -10.49 28.04
N LEU A 62 15.85 -10.45 26.87
CA LEU A 62 15.08 -9.31 26.39
C LEU A 62 13.58 -9.51 26.65
N ARG A 63 12.97 -8.77 27.60
CA ARG A 63 11.50 -8.75 27.78
C ARG A 63 10.73 -8.20 26.55
N ALA A 64 9.40 -8.37 26.53
CA ALA A 64 8.52 -7.81 25.50
C ALA A 64 8.87 -8.21 24.05
N HIS A 65 9.22 -9.49 23.84
CA HIS A 65 9.65 -10.03 22.55
C HIS A 65 8.78 -9.62 21.36
N ARG A 66 7.45 -9.66 21.49
CA ARG A 66 6.51 -9.30 20.43
C ARG A 66 6.56 -7.82 20.05
N LEU A 67 6.74 -6.93 21.03
CA LEU A 67 6.86 -5.50 20.78
C LEU A 67 8.21 -5.18 20.13
N ARG A 68 9.29 -5.84 20.56
CA ARG A 68 10.62 -5.69 19.95
C ARG A 68 10.65 -6.22 18.52
N GLU A 69 10.02 -7.36 18.26
CA GLU A 69 9.85 -7.88 16.90
C GLU A 69 9.10 -6.88 16.02
N LEU A 70 7.99 -6.32 16.50
CA LEU A 70 7.27 -5.26 15.78
C LEU A 70 8.16 -4.05 15.50
N VAL A 71 8.89 -3.54 16.51
CA VAL A 71 9.77 -2.38 16.35
C VAL A 71 10.91 -2.66 15.37
N VAL A 72 11.55 -3.83 15.46
CA VAL A 72 12.64 -4.22 14.57
C VAL A 72 12.14 -4.32 13.14
N THR A 73 10.98 -4.93 12.90
CA THR A 73 10.44 -5.01 11.55
C THR A 73 9.95 -3.65 11.04
N VAL A 74 9.27 -2.86 11.89
CA VAL A 74 8.84 -1.48 11.57
C VAL A 74 9.99 -0.57 11.17
N LEU A 75 11.04 -0.53 11.98
CA LEU A 75 12.20 0.30 11.68
C LEU A 75 13.12 -0.34 10.64
N GLY A 76 13.22 -1.66 10.62
CA GLY A 76 14.01 -2.45 9.66
C GLY A 76 13.57 -2.20 8.23
N ASP A 77 12.28 -2.38 7.95
CA ASP A 77 11.72 -2.09 6.63
C ASP A 77 11.82 -0.60 6.26
N ALA A 78 11.52 0.29 7.19
CA ALA A 78 11.59 1.74 6.97
C ALA A 78 13.03 2.23 6.65
N THR A 79 14.04 1.62 7.27
CA THR A 79 15.45 1.96 7.04
C THR A 79 16.06 1.18 5.88
N GLY A 80 15.59 -0.04 5.61
CA GLY A 80 16.06 -0.88 4.50
C GLY A 80 15.50 -0.44 3.15
N TYR A 81 14.26 0.05 3.11
CA TYR A 81 13.65 0.61 1.91
C TYR A 81 13.91 2.12 1.83
N ARG A 82 14.98 2.50 1.14
CA ARG A 82 15.35 3.92 0.94
C ARG A 82 15.65 4.21 -0.52
N GLN A 83 15.08 5.30 -1.01
CA GLN A 83 15.52 5.93 -2.25
C GLN A 83 16.72 6.83 -1.92
N LEU A 84 17.92 6.35 -2.21
CA LEU A 84 19.16 7.12 -2.04
C LEU A 84 19.73 7.44 -3.42
N SER A 85 20.27 8.65 -3.59
CA SER A 85 21.02 9.02 -4.78
C SER A 85 22.21 8.07 -4.95
N ALA A 86 22.56 7.69 -6.18
CA ALA A 86 23.61 6.70 -6.45
C ALA A 86 24.98 7.00 -5.79
N GLY A 87 25.26 8.27 -5.44
CA GLY A 87 26.46 8.68 -4.70
C GLY A 87 26.36 8.69 -3.16
N ARG A 88 25.20 8.38 -2.57
CA ARG A 88 24.95 8.38 -1.11
C ARG A 88 24.40 7.05 -0.57
N ALA A 89 24.20 6.08 -1.45
CA ALA A 89 23.64 4.79 -1.11
C ALA A 89 24.73 3.71 -1.12
N SER A 90 24.69 2.80 -0.16
CA SER A 90 25.36 1.51 -0.36
C SER A 90 24.71 0.76 -1.53
N SER A 91 25.48 -0.07 -2.23
CA SER A 91 24.99 -0.92 -3.33
C SER A 91 23.82 -1.83 -2.93
N ASP A 92 23.76 -2.19 -1.64
CA ASP A 92 22.73 -3.05 -1.06
C ASP A 92 21.42 -2.31 -0.71
N GLU A 93 21.46 -1.05 -0.25
CA GLU A 93 20.24 -0.25 -0.04
C GLU A 93 19.49 0.01 -1.35
N LEU A 94 20.24 0.33 -2.42
CA LEU A 94 19.66 0.43 -3.77
C LEU A 94 19.10 -0.90 -4.25
N ARG A 95 19.59 -2.03 -3.73
CA ARG A 95 19.11 -3.37 -4.10
C ARG A 95 17.70 -3.60 -3.56
N VAL A 96 17.41 -3.30 -2.29
CA VAL A 96 16.09 -3.53 -1.68
C VAL A 96 15.01 -2.74 -2.41
N TYR A 97 15.22 -1.45 -2.61
CA TYR A 97 14.29 -0.58 -3.34
C TYR A 97 13.95 -1.14 -4.73
N ARG A 98 14.97 -1.52 -5.51
CA ARG A 98 14.79 -2.10 -6.85
C ARG A 98 14.11 -3.46 -6.83
N VAL A 99 14.42 -4.31 -5.85
CA VAL A 99 13.81 -5.65 -5.73
C VAL A 99 12.32 -5.54 -5.39
N VAL A 100 11.94 -4.66 -4.46
CA VAL A 100 10.53 -4.37 -4.14
C VAL A 100 9.81 -3.83 -5.39
N HIS A 101 10.38 -2.87 -6.11
CA HIS A 101 9.77 -2.34 -7.34
C HIS A 101 9.62 -3.40 -8.43
N LYS A 102 10.62 -4.29 -8.58
CA LYS A 102 10.53 -5.42 -9.50
C LYS A 102 9.41 -6.38 -9.11
N ARG A 103 9.23 -6.64 -7.80
CA ARG A 103 8.11 -7.47 -7.29
C ARG A 103 6.75 -6.85 -7.63
N ILE A 104 6.60 -5.54 -7.44
CA ILE A 104 5.38 -4.80 -7.83
C ILE A 104 5.14 -4.93 -9.34
N GLN A 105 6.16 -4.67 -10.15
CA GLN A 105 6.07 -4.79 -11.61
C GLN A 105 5.65 -6.20 -12.05
N GLN A 106 6.25 -7.25 -11.50
CA GLN A 106 5.92 -8.64 -11.81
C GLN A 106 4.47 -8.98 -11.48
N ASN A 107 3.96 -8.50 -10.34
CA ASN A 107 2.57 -8.71 -9.95
C ASN A 107 1.60 -7.99 -10.89
N ILE A 108 1.91 -6.76 -11.30
CA ILE A 108 1.08 -6.02 -12.26
C ILE A 108 1.11 -6.70 -13.63
N ALA A 109 2.27 -7.20 -14.07
CA ALA A 109 2.40 -7.94 -15.32
C ALA A 109 1.58 -9.23 -15.28
N SER A 110 1.63 -10.00 -14.19
CA SER A 110 0.82 -11.22 -14.04
C SER A 110 -0.68 -10.91 -14.02
N LEU A 111 -1.11 -9.88 -13.29
CA LEU A 111 -2.49 -9.41 -13.33
C LEU A 111 -2.93 -9.05 -14.77
N TYR A 112 -2.09 -8.30 -15.49
CA TYR A 112 -2.45 -7.79 -16.81
C TYR A 112 -2.45 -8.88 -17.89
N HIS A 113 -1.40 -9.70 -17.94
CA HIS A 113 -1.22 -10.68 -19.01
C HIS A 113 -1.97 -11.97 -18.70
N ASP A 114 -1.88 -12.48 -17.48
CA ASP A 114 -2.37 -13.82 -17.13
C ASP A 114 -3.85 -13.79 -16.75
N GLN A 115 -4.29 -12.82 -15.95
CA GLN A 115 -5.69 -12.75 -15.50
C GLN A 115 -6.58 -11.95 -16.45
N LEU A 116 -6.09 -10.83 -16.98
CA LEU A 116 -6.88 -9.92 -17.81
C LEU A 116 -6.71 -10.15 -19.32
N GLY A 117 -5.89 -11.11 -19.75
CA GLY A 117 -5.66 -11.40 -21.17
C GLY A 117 -5.13 -10.20 -21.95
N SER A 118 -4.38 -9.30 -21.30
CA SER A 118 -3.92 -8.02 -21.84
C SER A 118 -5.04 -7.04 -22.24
N HIS A 119 -6.22 -7.15 -21.63
CA HIS A 119 -7.30 -6.18 -21.77
C HIS A 119 -7.29 -5.18 -20.62
N PRO A 120 -7.02 -3.88 -20.87
CA PRO A 120 -6.89 -2.92 -19.79
C PRO A 120 -8.27 -2.54 -19.23
N VAL A 121 -8.37 -2.62 -17.90
CA VAL A 121 -9.54 -2.24 -17.10
C VAL A 121 -9.16 -1.18 -16.07
N PRO A 122 -10.12 -0.48 -15.43
CA PRO A 122 -9.82 0.44 -14.34
C PRO A 122 -9.02 -0.25 -13.23
N MET A 123 -7.84 0.29 -12.88
CA MET A 123 -7.00 -0.26 -11.82
C MET A 123 -7.26 0.46 -10.50
N VAL A 124 -7.49 -0.31 -9.43
CA VAL A 124 -7.59 0.20 -8.06
C VAL A 124 -6.52 -0.43 -7.20
N VAL A 125 -5.74 0.39 -6.50
CA VAL A 125 -4.73 -0.09 -5.56
C VAL A 125 -5.13 0.21 -4.13
N LEU A 126 -5.29 -0.86 -3.34
CA LEU A 126 -5.39 -0.81 -1.90
C LEU A 126 -3.98 -0.93 -1.31
N ALA A 127 -3.55 0.07 -0.55
CA ALA A 127 -2.20 0.16 -0.01
C ALA A 127 -2.24 0.45 1.50
N HIS A 128 -1.83 -0.54 2.29
CA HIS A 128 -1.79 -0.43 3.74
C HIS A 128 -0.48 0.18 4.20
N SER A 129 -0.53 1.22 5.05
CA SER A 129 0.66 1.72 5.76
C SER A 129 1.82 2.00 4.80
N PHE A 130 2.96 1.35 5.02
CA PHE A 130 4.14 1.49 4.17
C PHE A 130 3.95 1.02 2.72
N GLY A 131 2.97 0.15 2.46
CA GLY A 131 2.54 -0.17 1.11
C GLY A 131 2.10 1.07 0.33
N GLY A 132 1.58 2.10 1.02
CA GLY A 132 1.28 3.41 0.44
C GLY A 132 2.55 4.16 0.02
N HIS A 133 3.59 4.11 0.83
CA HIS A 133 4.90 4.69 0.49
C HIS A 133 5.54 3.97 -0.71
N ILE A 134 5.52 2.62 -0.72
CA ILE A 134 5.99 1.80 -1.84
C ILE A 134 5.22 2.13 -3.12
N LEU A 135 3.89 2.19 -3.05
CA LEU A 135 3.04 2.55 -4.19
C LEU A 135 3.38 3.95 -4.72
N SER A 136 3.48 4.94 -3.83
CA SER A 136 3.80 6.31 -4.21
C SER A 136 5.13 6.38 -4.95
N ASN A 137 6.17 5.73 -4.42
CA ASN A 137 7.50 5.71 -5.05
C ASN A 137 7.49 4.95 -6.39
N TYR A 138 6.79 3.83 -6.48
CA TYR A 138 6.65 3.06 -7.73
C TYR A 138 5.98 3.88 -8.84
N VAL A 139 4.84 4.52 -8.52
CA VAL A 139 4.12 5.37 -9.48
C VAL A 139 4.95 6.61 -9.84
N TRP A 140 5.62 7.21 -8.86
CA TRP A 140 6.50 8.36 -9.06
C TRP A 140 7.64 8.07 -10.04
N ASP A 141 8.31 6.93 -9.88
CA ASP A 141 9.38 6.50 -10.77
C ASP A 141 8.84 6.19 -12.16
N SER A 142 7.67 5.54 -12.26
CA SER A 142 7.00 5.29 -13.55
C SER A 142 6.62 6.57 -14.29
N GLN A 143 6.26 7.64 -13.57
CA GLN A 143 5.92 8.95 -14.13
C GLN A 143 7.16 9.74 -14.61
N ARG A 144 8.30 9.60 -13.94
CA ARG A 144 9.53 10.35 -14.25
C ARG A 144 10.46 9.65 -15.22
N TRP A 145 10.61 8.35 -15.04
CA TRP A 145 11.51 7.50 -15.81
C TRP A 145 10.71 6.32 -16.39
N PRO A 146 9.75 6.60 -17.29
CA PRO A 146 8.90 5.56 -17.85
C PRO A 146 9.75 4.57 -18.66
N ARG A 147 9.63 3.30 -18.28
CA ARG A 147 10.16 2.16 -19.02
C ARG A 147 9.31 1.94 -20.28
N GLN A 148 9.89 2.20 -21.45
CA GLN A 148 9.14 2.19 -22.72
C GLN A 148 8.68 0.79 -23.13
N GLU A 149 9.40 -0.24 -22.69
CA GLU A 149 9.11 -1.64 -22.92
C GLU A 149 7.84 -2.14 -22.20
N LEU A 150 7.40 -1.42 -21.16
CA LEU A 150 6.20 -1.80 -20.40
C LEU A 150 4.92 -1.31 -21.08
N SER A 151 3.80 -2.00 -20.88
CA SER A 151 2.50 -1.53 -21.35
C SER A 151 2.04 -0.27 -20.59
N ALA A 152 1.00 0.41 -21.12
CA ALA A 152 0.40 1.53 -20.39
C ALA A 152 -0.21 1.11 -19.04
N PHE A 153 -0.70 -0.14 -18.94
CA PHE A 153 -1.25 -0.71 -17.72
C PHE A 153 -0.16 -0.94 -16.67
N GLU A 154 0.94 -1.58 -17.05
CA GLU A 154 2.11 -1.78 -16.19
C GLU A 154 2.77 -0.47 -15.73
N ARG A 155 2.69 0.57 -16.56
CA ARG A 155 3.10 1.94 -16.18
C ARG A 155 2.06 2.72 -15.37
N MET A 156 1.07 2.04 -14.79
CA MET A 156 0.07 2.65 -13.90
C MET A 156 -0.80 3.74 -14.57
N ASN A 157 -0.87 3.83 -15.91
CA ASN A 157 -1.70 4.83 -16.58
C ASN A 157 -3.21 4.54 -16.48
N TRP A 158 -3.58 3.33 -16.06
CA TRP A 158 -4.95 2.89 -15.80
C TRP A 158 -5.35 3.01 -14.33
N LEU A 159 -4.46 3.55 -13.48
CA LEU A 159 -4.73 3.79 -12.06
C LEU A 159 -5.90 4.76 -11.89
N THR A 160 -7.06 4.20 -11.59
CA THR A 160 -8.33 4.90 -11.44
C THR A 160 -8.66 5.09 -9.96
N GLY A 161 -8.19 4.20 -9.08
CA GLY A 161 -8.42 4.30 -7.64
C GLY A 161 -7.15 4.10 -6.83
N ILE A 162 -6.96 4.94 -5.82
CA ILE A 162 -5.98 4.72 -4.75
C ILE A 162 -6.75 4.68 -3.43
N ILE A 163 -6.61 3.60 -2.69
CA ILE A 163 -7.14 3.47 -1.34
C ILE A 163 -5.94 3.28 -0.42
N THR A 164 -5.55 4.34 0.27
CA THR A 164 -4.55 4.25 1.35
C THR A 164 -5.28 4.04 2.66
N PHE A 165 -4.73 3.19 3.53
CA PHE A 165 -5.31 2.98 4.86
C PHE A 165 -4.22 2.66 5.87
N GLY A 166 -4.38 3.11 7.10
CA GLY A 166 -3.27 3.07 8.07
C GLY A 166 -2.05 3.86 7.58
N CYS A 167 -2.23 4.90 6.75
CA CYS A 167 -1.15 5.42 5.91
C CYS A 167 -0.12 6.23 6.70
N ASN A 168 1.16 5.86 6.56
CA ASN A 168 2.29 6.48 7.26
C ASN A 168 3.16 7.38 6.37
N ILE A 169 2.75 7.66 5.12
CA ILE A 169 3.48 8.55 4.19
C ILE A 169 3.96 9.84 4.87
N PRO A 170 3.12 10.57 5.65
CA PRO A 170 3.52 11.84 6.27
C PRO A 170 4.81 11.73 7.09
N LEU A 171 5.02 10.61 7.80
CA LEU A 171 6.19 10.38 8.65
C LEU A 171 7.51 10.33 7.86
N PHE A 172 7.46 9.96 6.58
CA PHE A 172 8.64 9.89 5.70
C PHE A 172 8.93 11.19 4.96
N THR A 173 8.08 12.20 5.12
CA THR A 173 8.21 13.48 4.39
C THR A 173 9.00 14.55 5.13
N PHE A 174 9.23 14.38 6.44
CA PHE A 174 9.82 15.43 7.29
C PHE A 174 11.25 15.82 6.90
N ALA A 175 12.02 14.91 6.31
CA ALA A 175 13.37 15.18 5.82
C ALA A 175 13.40 15.69 4.37
N CYS A 176 12.24 15.79 3.69
CA CYS A 176 12.17 16.21 2.29
C CYS A 176 12.08 17.74 2.20
N PRO A 177 13.00 18.42 1.50
CA PRO A 177 12.96 19.88 1.35
C PRO A 177 11.76 20.36 0.52
N LYS A 178 11.27 19.51 -0.39
CA LYS A 178 10.08 19.76 -1.20
C LYS A 178 9.27 18.49 -1.32
N ILE A 179 8.05 18.51 -0.80
CA ILE A 179 7.14 17.37 -0.80
C ILE A 179 6.16 17.53 -1.97
N VAL A 180 6.19 16.60 -2.92
CA VAL A 180 5.30 16.60 -4.09
C VAL A 180 4.70 15.20 -4.21
N PRO A 181 3.35 15.05 -4.27
CA PRO A 181 2.73 13.76 -4.49
C PRO A 181 2.89 13.31 -5.96
N ILE A 182 2.56 12.05 -6.23
CA ILE A 182 2.35 11.57 -7.61
C ILE A 182 1.25 12.36 -8.31
N SER A 183 1.31 12.43 -9.64
CA SER A 183 0.22 13.00 -10.43
C SER A 183 -0.97 12.03 -10.43
N PHE A 184 -2.09 12.44 -9.86
CA PHE A 184 -3.31 11.65 -9.82
C PHE A 184 -4.56 12.53 -10.11
N PRO A 185 -5.51 12.08 -10.94
CA PRO A 185 -5.46 10.88 -11.78
C PRO A 185 -4.30 10.91 -12.80
N PRO A 186 -3.86 9.77 -13.34
CA PRO A 186 -2.82 9.74 -14.37
C PRO A 186 -3.19 10.63 -15.56
N PRO A 187 -2.25 11.44 -16.11
CA PRO A 187 -2.55 12.33 -17.23
C PRO A 187 -3.12 11.61 -18.45
N ARG A 188 -2.69 10.37 -18.69
CA ARG A 188 -3.12 9.51 -19.80
C ARG A 188 -4.35 8.65 -19.52
N LEU A 189 -4.97 8.76 -18.34
CA LEU A 189 -6.20 8.03 -18.02
C LEU A 189 -7.36 8.49 -18.93
N ALA A 190 -8.18 7.55 -19.39
CA ALA A 190 -9.33 7.86 -20.24
C ALA A 190 -10.28 8.87 -19.57
N LYS A 191 -10.81 9.84 -20.34
CA LYS A 191 -11.67 10.92 -19.82
C LYS A 191 -12.87 10.40 -19.02
N ARG A 192 -13.50 9.30 -19.46
CA ARG A 192 -14.61 8.62 -18.77
C ARG A 192 -14.24 8.09 -17.38
N LEU A 193 -12.98 7.71 -17.17
CA LEU A 193 -12.48 7.19 -15.90
C LEU A 193 -11.95 8.30 -15.00
N LYS A 194 -11.41 9.39 -15.57
CA LYS A 194 -10.92 10.55 -14.80
C LYS A 194 -11.97 11.16 -13.89
N SER A 195 -13.24 11.26 -14.32
CA SER A 195 -14.33 11.79 -13.48
C SER A 195 -14.66 10.88 -12.30
N LYS A 196 -14.42 9.58 -12.43
CA LYS A 196 -14.61 8.57 -11.39
C LYS A 196 -13.36 8.33 -10.53
N ALA A 197 -12.20 8.86 -10.95
CA ALA A 197 -10.94 8.56 -10.28
C ALA A 197 -10.89 9.19 -8.88
N ARG A 198 -10.51 8.40 -7.87
CA ARG A 198 -10.45 8.85 -6.47
C ARG A 198 -9.20 8.34 -5.77
N TRP A 199 -8.62 9.20 -4.94
CA TRP A 199 -7.66 8.81 -3.92
C TRP A 199 -8.32 9.00 -2.56
N LEU A 200 -8.72 7.89 -1.95
CA LEU A 200 -9.37 7.84 -0.64
C LEU A 200 -8.34 7.36 0.39
N ASN A 201 -8.13 8.15 1.43
CA ASN A 201 -7.28 7.78 2.56
C ASN A 201 -8.15 7.47 3.77
N TYR A 202 -7.94 6.33 4.41
CA TYR A 202 -8.69 5.90 5.59
C TYR A 202 -7.76 5.81 6.80
N TYR A 203 -8.15 6.40 7.91
CA TYR A 203 -7.37 6.32 9.15
C TYR A 203 -8.29 6.17 10.36
N ASP A 204 -7.83 5.38 11.32
CA ASP A 204 -8.41 5.30 12.64
C ASP A 204 -7.72 6.33 13.55
N PRO A 205 -8.46 7.17 14.29
CA PRO A 205 -7.86 8.13 15.23
C PRO A 205 -6.97 7.51 16.30
N ASP A 206 -7.23 6.24 16.67
CA ASP A 206 -6.43 5.52 17.65
C ASP A 206 -5.21 4.82 17.01
N ASP A 207 -5.09 4.80 15.68
CA ASP A 207 -3.91 4.29 14.95
C ASP A 207 -2.84 5.38 14.82
N VAL A 208 -1.89 5.37 15.75
CA VAL A 208 -0.79 6.36 15.82
C VAL A 208 0.15 6.38 14.60
N LEU A 209 0.06 5.38 13.72
CA LEU A 209 0.84 5.33 12.49
C LEU A 209 0.05 5.82 11.27
N ALA A 210 -1.26 6.00 11.40
CA ALA A 210 -2.15 6.48 10.36
C ALA A 210 -2.37 7.98 10.48
N TRP A 211 -2.12 8.70 9.39
CA TRP A 211 -2.26 10.15 9.38
C TRP A 211 -3.05 10.60 8.14
N PRO A 212 -3.82 11.71 8.25
CA PRO A 212 -4.45 12.33 7.09
C PRO A 212 -3.37 12.75 6.08
N LEU A 213 -3.64 12.57 4.79
CA LEU A 213 -2.67 12.90 3.73
C LEU A 213 -2.82 14.35 3.27
N LYS A 214 -4.03 14.93 3.31
CA LYS A 214 -4.26 16.32 2.87
C LYS A 214 -3.55 17.33 3.77
N SER A 215 -3.23 16.96 5.02
CA SER A 215 -2.47 17.81 5.95
C SER A 215 -0.97 17.89 5.62
N VAL A 216 -0.44 17.00 4.77
CA VAL A 216 0.98 17.01 4.39
C VAL A 216 1.36 18.35 3.75
N ASN A 217 0.57 18.79 2.76
CA ASN A 217 0.65 20.13 2.17
C ASN A 217 -0.49 20.36 1.15
N ALA A 218 -0.53 21.58 0.59
CA ALA A 218 -1.48 21.96 -0.45
C ALA A 218 -1.41 21.10 -1.73
N ALA A 219 -0.27 20.44 -2.02
CA ALA A 219 -0.16 19.57 -3.19
C ALA A 219 -0.89 18.24 -2.96
N TYR A 220 -0.73 17.63 -1.78
CA TYR A 220 -1.53 16.46 -1.38
C TYR A 220 -3.01 16.79 -1.28
N ALA A 221 -3.36 17.94 -0.71
CA ALA A 221 -4.75 18.40 -0.60
C ALA A 221 -5.49 18.49 -1.95
N ARG A 222 -4.77 18.69 -3.06
CA ARG A 222 -5.34 18.74 -4.42
C ARG A 222 -5.57 17.37 -5.05
N VAL A 223 -4.75 16.37 -4.73
CA VAL A 223 -4.79 15.05 -5.39
C VAL A 223 -5.51 14.00 -4.55
N VAL A 224 -5.49 14.13 -3.23
CA VAL A 224 -6.24 13.28 -2.30
C VAL A 224 -7.69 13.75 -2.30
N SER A 225 -8.58 12.87 -2.74
CA SER A 225 -10.00 13.18 -2.83
C SER A 225 -10.61 13.34 -1.44
N ASP A 226 -10.30 12.42 -0.52
CA ASP A 226 -10.89 12.40 0.80
C ASP A 226 -9.97 11.76 1.85
N ASP A 227 -10.00 12.31 3.07
CA ASP A 227 -9.37 11.75 4.27
C ASP A 227 -10.51 11.32 5.21
N ARG A 228 -10.77 10.01 5.28
CA ARG A 228 -11.91 9.42 5.97
C ARG A 228 -11.51 8.80 7.30
N LEU A 229 -12.18 9.26 8.34
CA LEU A 229 -12.08 8.69 9.67
C LEU A 229 -12.92 7.41 9.73
N ILE A 230 -12.32 6.30 10.17
CA ILE A 230 -13.02 5.05 10.48
C ILE A 230 -12.65 4.57 11.88
N ASN A 231 -13.31 3.52 12.36
CA ASN A 231 -12.94 2.84 13.60
C ASN A 231 -12.75 1.36 13.31
N VAL A 232 -11.56 0.84 13.54
CA VAL A 232 -11.17 -0.55 13.29
C VAL A 232 -10.76 -1.22 14.60
N GLY A 233 -11.22 -2.45 14.81
CA GLY A 233 -10.75 -3.31 15.91
C GLY A 233 -11.47 -3.21 17.25
N GLY A 234 -12.47 -2.33 17.41
CA GLY A 234 -13.34 -2.25 18.59
C GLY A 234 -12.67 -1.68 19.86
N ALA A 235 -13.48 -1.30 20.86
CA ALA A 235 -13.11 -0.43 21.97
C ALA A 235 -11.93 -0.87 22.86
N MET A 236 -11.58 -2.17 22.89
CA MET A 236 -10.50 -2.72 23.72
C MET A 236 -9.14 -2.77 23.00
N ILE A 237 -9.12 -2.79 21.67
CA ILE A 237 -7.89 -2.93 20.85
C ILE A 237 -7.59 -1.66 20.06
N SER A 238 -8.59 -0.80 19.83
CA SER A 238 -8.44 0.46 19.09
C SER A 238 -7.30 1.31 19.67
N ARG A 239 -7.16 1.35 21.01
CA ARG A 239 -6.14 2.12 21.74
C ARG A 239 -4.72 1.53 21.77
N THR A 240 -4.38 0.60 20.88
CA THR A 240 -3.04 -0.01 20.83
C THR A 240 -2.48 0.06 19.41
N PRO A 241 -1.14 0.06 19.22
CA PRO A 241 -0.53 -0.02 17.88
C PRO A 241 -0.97 -1.25 17.05
N PHE A 242 -1.72 -2.19 17.64
CA PHE A 242 -2.32 -3.32 16.94
C PHE A 242 -3.60 -2.97 16.17
N SER A 243 -4.25 -1.83 16.42
CA SER A 243 -5.36 -1.31 15.59
C SER A 243 -4.93 -1.17 14.12
N HIS A 244 -3.68 -0.77 13.91
CA HIS A 244 -2.99 -0.74 12.63
C HIS A 244 -3.11 -2.05 11.82
N LEU A 245 -3.19 -3.20 12.48
CA LEU A 245 -3.27 -4.50 11.81
C LEU A 245 -4.72 -4.95 11.53
N ARG A 246 -5.73 -4.19 11.96
CA ARG A 246 -7.14 -4.62 11.96
C ARG A 246 -7.89 -4.27 10.68
N TYR A 247 -7.43 -3.27 9.92
CA TYR A 247 -8.08 -2.84 8.68
C TYR A 247 -8.38 -4.01 7.73
N TRP A 248 -7.43 -4.94 7.54
CA TRP A 248 -7.58 -6.11 6.66
C TRP A 248 -8.76 -7.03 6.98
N SER A 249 -9.26 -6.96 8.21
CA SER A 249 -10.36 -7.79 8.70
C SER A 249 -11.67 -7.05 8.93
N ASP A 250 -11.65 -5.71 8.77
CA ASP A 250 -12.77 -4.85 9.14
C ASP A 250 -13.88 -4.86 8.06
N LEU A 251 -15.11 -5.10 8.50
CA LEU A 251 -16.27 -5.22 7.59
C LEU A 251 -16.80 -3.85 7.15
N GLY A 252 -16.70 -2.83 8.00
CA GLY A 252 -17.10 -1.47 7.65
C GLY A 252 -16.19 -0.91 6.57
N PHE A 253 -14.89 -1.06 6.75
CA PHE A 253 -13.91 -0.67 5.74
C PHE A 253 -14.07 -1.45 4.44
N ALA A 254 -14.31 -2.78 4.48
CA ALA A 254 -14.58 -3.56 3.29
C ALA A 254 -15.83 -3.07 2.52
N ARG A 255 -16.87 -2.60 3.23
CA ARG A 255 -18.07 -2.00 2.63
C ARG A 255 -17.75 -0.68 1.94
N GLU A 256 -16.97 0.20 2.56
CA GLU A 256 -16.51 1.46 1.94
C GLU A 256 -15.71 1.20 0.66
N VAL A 257 -14.82 0.21 0.68
CA VAL A 257 -14.07 -0.21 -0.51
C VAL A 257 -15.02 -0.71 -1.59
N ALA A 258 -15.94 -1.62 -1.27
CA ALA A 258 -16.90 -2.17 -2.22
C ALA A 258 -17.76 -1.08 -2.85
N ALA A 259 -18.24 -0.12 -2.06
CA ALA A 259 -19.03 1.01 -2.54
C ALA A 259 -18.27 1.84 -3.59
N PHE A 260 -16.95 2.05 -3.41
CA PHE A 260 -16.14 2.72 -4.42
C PHE A 260 -15.94 1.85 -5.67
N LEU A 261 -15.68 0.56 -5.52
CA LEU A 261 -15.50 -0.36 -6.65
C LEU A 261 -16.76 -0.44 -7.53
N VAL A 262 -17.94 -0.47 -6.92
CA VAL A 262 -19.24 -0.41 -7.62
C VAL A 262 -19.37 0.81 -8.53
N THR A 263 -18.74 1.95 -8.19
CA THR A 263 -18.78 3.13 -9.08
C THR A 263 -17.98 2.92 -10.38
N LEU A 264 -17.10 1.92 -10.43
CA LEU A 264 -16.21 1.63 -11.56
C LEU A 264 -16.70 0.46 -12.43
N LEU A 265 -17.54 -0.42 -11.86
CA LEU A 265 -18.28 -1.46 -12.57
C LEU A 265 -19.42 -0.84 -13.40
#